data_AF-A0A920BIG5-F1
#
_entry.id   AF-A0A920BIG5-F1
#
_cell.length_a   1.000
_cell.length_b   1.000
_cell.length_c   1.000
_cell.angle_alpha   90.00
_cell.angle_beta   90.00
_cell.angle_gamma   90.00
#
_symmetry.space_group_name_H-M   'P 1'
#
loop_
_entity.id
_entity.type
_entity.pdbx_description
1 polymer ?
#
loop_
_entity_poly.entity_id
_entity_poly.type
_entity_poly.pdbx_seq_one_letter_code
_entity_poly.pdbx_strand_id
1 'polypeptide(L)' 'MKSQMKAADRSGAQLAIIIGTDELDENQVTLRDLRGDGTQIALDRQSLTKTLPEMLQETTK' A
#
# COMPACT_ATOMS: atom_id res chain seq x y z
N MET A 1 -15.86 5.99 5.77
CA MET A 1 -14.41 5.67 5.89
C MET A 1 -14.10 4.34 6.60
N LYS A 2 -14.88 3.84 7.57
CA LYS A 2 -14.64 2.50 8.19
C LYS A 2 -14.75 1.29 7.24
N SER A 3 -15.57 1.38 6.20
CA SER A 3 -15.86 0.24 5.31
C SER A 3 -14.74 -0.06 4.32
N GLN A 4 -13.91 0.92 3.95
CA GLN A 4 -12.81 0.75 3.00
C GLN A 4 -11.63 0.00 3.63
N MET A 5 -11.28 0.33 4.89
CA MET A 5 -10.32 -0.47 5.67
C MET A 5 -10.75 -1.93 5.77
N LYS A 6 -12.02 -2.17 6.12
CA LYS A 6 -12.58 -3.53 6.23
C LYS A 6 -12.59 -4.29 4.91
N ALA A 7 -12.73 -3.60 3.78
CA ALA A 7 -12.67 -4.20 2.45
C ALA A 7 -11.22 -4.55 2.05
N ALA A 8 -10.25 -3.71 2.44
CA ALA A 8 -8.83 -3.98 2.25
C ALA A 8 -8.38 -5.21 3.05
N ASP A 9 -8.74 -5.28 4.34
CA ASP A 9 -8.45 -6.45 5.19
C ASP A 9 -9.12 -7.72 4.67
N ARG A 10 -10.36 -7.61 4.17
CA ARG A 10 -11.14 -8.75 3.65
C ARG A 10 -10.74 -9.15 2.23
N SER A 11 -9.92 -8.36 1.53
CA SER A 11 -9.46 -8.69 0.17
C SER A 11 -8.48 -9.86 0.15
N GLY A 12 -7.90 -10.23 1.30
CA GLY A 12 -6.85 -11.25 1.37
C GLY A 12 -5.54 -10.83 0.69
N ALA A 13 -5.42 -9.57 0.25
CA ALA A 13 -4.21 -9.00 -0.31
C ALA A 13 -3.10 -8.92 0.74
N GLN A 14 -1.85 -9.00 0.29
CA GLN A 14 -0.67 -8.86 1.17
C GLN A 14 -0.37 -7.39 1.47
N LEU A 15 -0.67 -6.50 0.53
CA LEU A 15 -0.44 -5.06 0.61
C LEU A 15 -1.73 -4.30 0.27
N ALA A 16 -1.93 -3.16 0.92
CA ALA A 16 -2.94 -2.17 0.62
C ALA A 16 -2.30 -0.88 0.10
N ILE A 17 -2.84 -0.32 -0.97
CA ILE A 17 -2.43 0.98 -1.52
C ILE A 17 -3.46 2.01 -1.10
N ILE A 18 -3.02 3.07 -0.44
CA ILE A 18 -3.82 4.19 0.03
C ILE A 18 -3.40 5.41 -0.79
N ILE A 19 -4.35 5.98 -1.52
CA ILE A 19 -4.17 7.21 -2.30
C ILE A 19 -5.30 8.14 -1.89
N GLY A 20 -4.99 9.10 -1.02
CA GLY A 20 -5.88 10.21 -0.70
C GLY A 20 -5.74 11.34 -1.72
N THR A 21 -6.50 12.41 -1.50
CA THR A 21 -6.44 13.62 -2.30
C THR A 21 -5.07 14.30 -2.18
N ASP A 22 -4.52 14.34 -0.96
CA ASP A 22 -3.22 14.96 -0.68
C ASP A 22 -2.09 14.14 -1.34
N GLU A 23 -2.13 12.81 -1.25
CA GLU A 23 -1.17 11.94 -1.95
C GLU A 23 -1.29 12.07 -3.47
N LEU A 24 -2.50 12.24 -4.01
CA LEU A 24 -2.69 12.45 -5.44
C LEU A 24 -2.10 13.79 -5.91
N ASP A 25 -2.29 14.86 -5.12
CA ASP A 25 -1.76 16.20 -5.42
C ASP A 25 -0.23 16.26 -5.27
N GLU A 26 0.33 15.58 -4.26
CA GLU A 26 1.78 15.46 -4.05
C GLU A 26 2.43 14.37 -4.89
N ASN A 27 1.64 13.64 -5.70
CA ASN A 27 2.06 12.53 -6.53
C ASN A 27 2.80 11.43 -5.74
N GLN A 28 2.40 11.27 -4.48
CA GLN A 28 2.82 10.24 -3.54
C GLN A 28 1.74 9.17 -3.42
N VAL A 29 2.08 8.06 -2.80
CA VAL A 29 1.19 6.94 -2.53
C VAL A 29 1.64 6.27 -1.25
N THR A 30 0.68 5.82 -0.47
CA THR A 30 0.96 5.18 0.80
C THR A 30 0.69 3.69 0.72
N LEU A 31 1.73 2.87 0.81
CA LEU A 31 1.62 1.42 0.89
C LEU A 31 1.52 1.00 2.34
N ARG A 32 0.60 0.07 2.63
CA ARG A 32 0.41 -0.52 3.93
C ARG A 32 0.47 -2.04 3.83
N ASP A 33 1.33 -2.67 4.62
CA ASP A 33 1.36 -4.12 4.75
C ASP A 33 0.18 -4.59 5.60
N LEU A 34 -0.56 -5.59 5.12
CA LEU A 34 -1.69 -6.19 5.83
C LEU A 34 -1.39 -7.60 6.38
N ARG A 35 -0.26 -8.22 5.99
CA ARG A 35 0.13 -9.57 6.44
C ARG A 35 1.40 -9.61 7.28
N GLY A 36 2.26 -8.60 7.18
CA GLY A 36 3.42 -8.39 8.04
C GLY A 36 3.08 -7.58 9.30
N ASP A 37 3.99 -6.69 9.69
CA ASP A 37 3.91 -5.90 10.93
C ASP A 37 2.91 -4.73 10.89
N GLY A 38 2.10 -4.63 9.83
CA GLY A 38 1.17 -3.50 9.67
C GLY A 38 1.87 -2.19 9.27
N THR A 39 3.12 -2.27 8.79
CA THR A 39 3.94 -1.12 8.41
C THR A 39 3.30 -0.34 7.27
N GLN A 40 3.30 0.98 7.41
CA GLN A 40 2.82 1.90 6.39
C GLN A 40 4.01 2.75 5.92
N ILE A 41 4.24 2.77 4.61
CA ILE A 41 5.29 3.55 3.97
C ILE A 41 4.68 4.49 2.94
N ALA A 42 5.06 5.76 2.98
CA ALA A 42 4.75 6.71 1.93
C ALA A 42 5.92 6.71 0.93
N LEU A 43 5.60 6.66 -0.35
CA LEU A 43 6.58 6.71 -1.43
C LEU A 43 6.01 7.48 -2.62
N ASP A 44 6.89 7.98 -3.47
CA ASP A 44 6.46 8.62 -4.71
C ASP A 44 5.75 7.63 -5.62
N ARG A 45 4.73 8.10 -6.31
CA ARG A 45 3.98 7.32 -7.30
C ARG A 45 4.88 6.79 -8.43
N GLN A 46 5.97 7.50 -8.75
CA GLN A 46 6.96 7.01 -9.71
C GLN A 46 7.76 5.82 -9.14
N SER A 47 8.11 5.88 -7.86
CA SER A 47 8.82 4.81 -7.15
C SER A 47 7.94 3.58 -6.93
N LEU A 48 6.61 3.76 -6.78
CA LEU A 48 5.64 2.67 -6.62
C LEU A 48 5.80 1.59 -7.68
N THR A 49 5.96 1.97 -8.95
CA THR A 49 6.06 0.99 -10.05
C THR A 49 7.27 0.06 -9.90
N LYS A 50 8.32 0.51 -9.20
CA LYS A 50 9.53 -0.28 -8.91
C LYS A 50 9.43 -1.01 -7.57
N THR A 51 8.96 -0.32 -6.53
CA THR A 51 8.92 -0.85 -5.16
C THR A 51 7.80 -1.87 -4.96
N LEU A 52 6.66 -1.74 -5.65
CA LEU A 52 5.53 -2.66 -5.52
C LEU A 52 5.91 -4.12 -5.84
N PRO A 53 6.55 -4.45 -6.98
CA PRO A 53 6.98 -5.82 -7.25
C PRO A 53 8.12 -6.29 -6.33
N GLU A 54 9.02 -5.40 -5.87
CA GLU A 54 10.07 -5.76 -4.90
C GLU A 54 9.47 -6.18 -3.56
N MET A 55 8.55 -5.39 -3.01
CA MET A 55 7.86 -5.72 -1.76
C MET A 55 7.05 -7.00 -1.87
N LEU A 56 6.32 -7.21 -2.98
CA LEU A 56 5.57 -8.45 -3.21
C LEU A 56 6.47 -9.69 -3.28
N GLN A 57 7.69 -9.55 -3.80
CA GLN A 57 8.68 -10.63 -3.87
C GLN A 57 9.32 -10.89 -2.51
N GLU A 58 9.63 -9.85 -1.73
CA GLU A 58 10.19 -10.00 -0.39
C GLU A 58 9.23 -10.70 0.59
N THR A 59 7.92 -10.40 0.52
CA THR A 59 6.92 -11.06 1.39
C THR A 59 6.68 -12.53 1.03
N THR A 60 7.09 -12.99 -0.17
CA THR A 60 6.86 -14.37 -0.64
C THR A 60 8.02 -15.34 -0.29
N LYS A 61 9.12 -14.86 0.31
CA LYS A 61 10.28 -15.68 0.69
C LYS A 61 10.26 -16.08 2.15
#